data_AF-A0A957RMG4-F1
#
_entry.id   AF-A0A957RMG4-F1
#
_cell.length_a   1.000
_cell.length_b   1.000
_cell.length_c   1.000
_cell.angle_alpha   90.00
_cell.angle_beta   90.00
_cell.angle_gamma   90.00
#
_symmetry.space_group_name_H-M   'P 1'
#
loop_
_entity.id
_entity.type
_entity.pdbx_description
1 polymer ?
#
loop_
_entity_poly.entity_id
_entity_poly.type
_entity_poly.pdbx_seq_one_letter_code
_entity_poly.pdbx_strand_id
1 'polypeptide(L)'
;REHGMGGILNGMALHGGVIPYGATFLVFSDYMRGAIRLAALSGLRVVYVFTHDSIGLGEDGPTHQPIEHLAALRAMPNMTVIRPGDPNETSQAWRAALLNTGGPTALALTRQNLPTYDRAADDLGAAEDTLKGGYV
;
A
#
# COMPACT_ATOMS: atom_id res chain seq x y z
N ARG A 1 16.89 -4.46 -0.69
CA ARG A 1 17.38 -3.79 -1.94
C ARG A 1 16.22 -3.01 -2.56
N GLU A 2 15.70 -2.07 -1.82
CA GLU A 2 14.37 -1.47 -2.00
C GLU A 2 14.39 -0.56 -3.22
N HIS A 3 15.42 0.28 -3.35
CA HIS A 3 15.59 1.16 -4.50
C HIS A 3 15.66 0.39 -5.83
N GLY A 4 16.51 -0.64 -5.87
CA GLY A 4 16.68 -1.49 -7.05
C GLY A 4 15.41 -2.28 -7.37
N MET A 5 14.74 -2.84 -6.36
CA MET A 5 13.44 -3.47 -6.50
C MET A 5 12.43 -2.49 -7.13
N GLY A 6 12.31 -1.27 -6.60
CA GLY A 6 11.42 -0.24 -7.14
C GLY A 6 11.66 0.06 -8.61
N GLY A 7 12.92 0.24 -9.01
CA GLY A 7 13.28 0.44 -10.42
C GLY A 7 12.93 -0.74 -11.31
N ILE A 8 13.15 -1.98 -10.84
CA ILE A 8 12.82 -3.21 -11.57
C ILE A 8 11.30 -3.35 -11.73
N LEU A 9 10.50 -3.09 -10.68
CA LEU A 9 9.04 -3.10 -10.75
C LEU A 9 8.53 -2.12 -11.80
N ASN A 10 9.08 -0.90 -11.84
CA ASN A 10 8.72 0.10 -12.85
C ASN A 10 9.05 -0.41 -14.26
N GLY A 11 10.23 -1.00 -14.45
CA GLY A 11 10.62 -1.60 -15.73
C GLY A 11 9.68 -2.72 -16.17
N MET A 12 9.28 -3.60 -15.26
CA MET A 12 8.31 -4.68 -15.54
C MET A 12 6.94 -4.13 -15.92
N ALA A 13 6.44 -3.12 -15.20
CA ALA A 13 5.16 -2.48 -15.52
C ALA A 13 5.19 -1.77 -16.87
N LEU A 14 6.31 -1.10 -17.19
CA LEU A 14 6.50 -0.40 -18.46
C LEU A 14 6.63 -1.37 -19.65
N HIS A 15 7.33 -2.50 -19.45
CA HIS A 15 7.45 -3.55 -20.46
C HIS A 15 6.08 -4.18 -20.79
N GLY A 16 5.23 -4.36 -19.78
CA GLY A 16 3.93 -5.01 -19.93
C GLY A 16 4.01 -6.54 -19.92
N GLY A 17 2.84 -7.18 -19.94
CA GLY A 17 2.68 -8.64 -19.84
C GLY A 17 2.57 -9.18 -18.41
N VAL A 18 2.94 -8.38 -17.40
CA VAL A 18 2.78 -8.72 -15.97
C VAL A 18 2.26 -7.51 -15.19
N ILE A 19 1.66 -7.77 -14.03
CA ILE A 19 1.29 -6.76 -13.03
C ILE A 19 2.23 -6.96 -11.85
N PRO A 20 3.31 -6.16 -11.74
CA PRO A 20 4.34 -6.41 -10.75
C PRO A 20 3.90 -5.94 -9.36
N TYR A 21 4.25 -6.73 -8.35
CA TYR A 21 4.24 -6.30 -6.95
C TYR A 21 5.60 -6.51 -6.31
N GLY A 22 5.91 -5.70 -5.30
CA GLY A 22 7.09 -5.89 -4.45
C GLY A 22 6.83 -5.46 -3.03
N ALA A 23 7.53 -6.08 -2.09
CA ALA A 23 7.26 -5.94 -0.67
C ALA A 23 8.49 -5.53 0.15
N THR A 24 8.28 -4.70 1.16
CA THR A 24 9.26 -4.36 2.21
C THR A 24 8.53 -3.82 3.45
N PHE A 25 9.25 -3.35 4.48
CA PHE A 25 8.64 -2.65 5.60
C PHE A 25 8.26 -1.22 5.19
N LEU A 26 7.17 -0.68 5.75
CA LEU A 26 6.71 0.66 5.41
C LEU A 26 7.77 1.74 5.67
N VAL A 27 8.55 1.60 6.74
CA VAL A 27 9.66 2.50 7.06
C VAL A 27 10.73 2.55 5.96
N PHE A 28 10.93 1.43 5.25
CA PHE A 28 11.90 1.36 4.15
C PHE A 28 11.34 1.82 2.81
N SER A 29 10.09 2.30 2.76
CA SER A 29 9.57 3.01 1.58
C SER A 29 10.46 4.20 1.22
N ASP A 30 11.15 4.79 2.20
CA ASP A 30 12.10 5.89 2.02
C ASP A 30 13.32 5.51 1.18
N TYR A 31 13.79 4.26 1.26
CA TYR A 31 14.87 3.77 0.40
C TYR A 31 14.47 3.71 -1.08
N MET A 32 13.16 3.67 -1.39
CA MET A 32 12.64 3.56 -2.75
C MET A 32 11.67 4.68 -3.15
N ARG A 33 11.58 5.75 -2.35
CA ARG A 33 10.61 6.85 -2.56
C ARG A 33 10.75 7.48 -3.95
N GLY A 34 11.98 7.61 -4.45
CA GLY A 34 12.25 8.08 -5.82
C GLY A 34 11.66 7.16 -6.90
N ALA A 35 11.80 5.83 -6.75
CA ALA A 35 11.24 4.87 -7.70
C ALA A 35 9.70 4.85 -7.66
N ILE A 36 9.11 4.92 -6.48
CA ILE A 36 7.65 5.05 -6.30
C ILE A 36 7.14 6.31 -7.01
N ARG A 37 7.82 7.45 -6.83
CA ARG A 37 7.46 8.71 -7.48
C ARG A 37 7.51 8.62 -9.00
N LEU A 38 8.49 7.90 -9.56
CA LEU A 38 8.56 7.68 -11.00
C LEU A 38 7.40 6.81 -11.51
N ALA A 39 6.97 5.80 -10.75
CA ALA A 39 5.79 5.01 -11.10
C ALA A 39 4.52 5.87 -11.13
N ALA A 40 4.33 6.69 -10.10
CA ALA A 40 3.17 7.59 -10.00
C ALA A 40 3.15 8.62 -11.13
N LEU A 41 4.30 9.27 -11.40
CA LEU A 41 4.46 10.24 -12.49
C LEU A 41 4.20 9.62 -13.87
N SER A 42 4.60 8.36 -14.06
CA SER A 42 4.52 7.67 -15.35
C SER A 42 3.23 6.86 -15.52
N GLY A 43 2.30 6.92 -14.55
CA GLY A 43 1.04 6.17 -14.58
C GLY A 43 1.23 4.65 -14.58
N LEU A 44 2.32 4.15 -14.00
CA LEU A 44 2.66 2.73 -14.05
C LEU A 44 1.87 1.93 -13.02
N ARG A 45 1.26 0.84 -13.49
CA ARG A 45 0.52 -0.12 -12.66
C ARG A 45 1.48 -1.01 -11.87
N VAL A 46 1.91 -0.53 -10.71
CA VAL A 46 2.77 -1.25 -9.75
C VAL A 46 2.05 -1.36 -8.40
N VAL A 47 2.10 -2.53 -7.78
CA VAL A 47 1.57 -2.73 -6.42
C VAL A 47 2.72 -2.79 -5.41
N TYR A 48 2.82 -1.79 -4.54
CA TYR A 48 3.78 -1.78 -3.44
C TYR A 48 3.13 -2.31 -2.16
N VAL A 49 3.67 -3.39 -1.60
CA VAL A 49 3.18 -3.99 -0.37
C VAL A 49 4.11 -3.61 0.78
N PHE A 50 3.63 -2.75 1.66
CA PHE A 50 4.38 -2.29 2.83
C PHE A 50 3.81 -2.93 4.08
N THR A 51 4.58 -3.79 4.73
CA THR A 51 4.20 -4.40 6.02
C THR A 51 4.75 -3.59 7.19
N HIS A 52 4.40 -3.95 8.43
CA HIS A 52 4.89 -3.29 9.65
C HIS A 52 4.60 -1.78 9.61
N ASP A 53 3.33 -1.45 9.43
CA ASP A 53 2.84 -0.10 9.10
C ASP A 53 2.90 0.95 10.22
N SER A 54 3.31 0.59 11.44
CA SER A 54 3.14 1.44 12.62
C SER A 54 4.04 1.03 13.79
N ILE A 55 3.90 1.76 14.91
CA ILE A 55 4.48 1.40 16.21
C ILE A 55 4.09 0.00 16.70
N GLY A 56 3.02 -0.59 16.15
CA GLY A 56 2.57 -1.95 16.49
C GLY A 56 3.59 -3.05 16.17
N LEU A 57 4.69 -2.72 15.47
CA LEU A 57 5.77 -3.68 15.28
C LEU A 57 6.49 -4.07 16.57
N GLY A 58 6.51 -3.21 17.58
CA GLY A 58 7.14 -3.48 18.87
C GLY A 58 8.64 -3.25 18.89
N GLU A 59 9.39 -4.32 19.18
CA GLU A 59 10.73 -4.29 19.76
C GLU A 59 11.85 -3.80 18.82
N ASP A 60 11.65 -3.81 17.49
CA ASP A 60 12.68 -3.29 16.56
C ASP A 60 12.85 -1.76 16.66
N GLY A 61 11.95 -1.10 17.40
CA GLY A 61 12.15 0.25 17.91
C GLY A 61 12.01 1.36 16.86
N PRO A 62 12.39 2.60 17.19
CA PRO A 62 12.01 3.80 16.44
C PRO A 62 12.59 3.86 15.03
N THR A 63 13.68 3.14 14.74
CA THR A 63 14.26 3.06 13.40
C THR A 63 13.44 2.20 12.44
N HIS A 64 12.53 1.37 12.97
CA HIS A 64 11.66 0.51 12.19
C HIS A 64 10.20 0.94 12.23
N GLN A 65 9.82 1.77 13.20
CA GLN A 65 8.44 2.19 13.43
C GLN A 65 8.07 3.37 12.52
N PRO A 66 7.22 3.18 11.50
CA PRO A 66 6.82 4.26 10.61
C PRO A 66 5.93 5.27 11.34
N ILE A 67 6.21 6.57 11.16
CA ILE A 67 5.41 7.68 11.73
C ILE A 67 4.78 8.52 10.61
N GLU A 68 5.61 9.09 9.74
CA GLU A 68 5.24 10.04 8.68
C GLU A 68 5.03 9.38 7.31
N HIS A 69 5.34 8.10 7.18
CA HIS A 69 5.52 7.44 5.90
C HIS A 69 4.19 7.34 5.11
N LEU A 70 3.07 7.08 5.80
CA LEU A 70 1.73 7.14 5.19
C LEU A 70 1.40 8.54 4.66
N ALA A 71 1.74 9.59 5.40
CA ALA A 71 1.49 10.97 4.98
C ALA A 71 2.35 11.32 3.75
N ALA A 72 3.61 10.91 3.74
CA ALA A 72 4.50 11.10 2.60
C ALA A 72 4.00 10.40 1.33
N LEU A 73 3.51 9.15 1.44
CA LEU A 73 2.93 8.42 0.31
C LEU A 73 1.62 9.07 -0.17
N ARG A 74 0.74 9.49 0.74
CA ARG A 74 -0.54 10.16 0.39
C ARG A 74 -0.35 11.53 -0.25
N ALA A 75 0.72 12.24 0.12
CA ALA A 75 1.06 13.53 -0.47
C ALA A 75 1.60 13.41 -1.91
N MET A 76 1.92 12.20 -2.38
CA MET A 76 2.41 11.97 -3.73
C MET A 76 1.24 12.00 -4.74
N PRO A 77 1.27 12.89 -5.75
CA PRO A 77 0.23 12.91 -6.78
C PRO A 77 0.16 11.58 -7.55
N ASN A 78 -1.05 11.19 -7.96
CA ASN A 78 -1.33 9.92 -8.67
C ASN A 78 -0.89 8.65 -7.92
N MET A 79 -0.84 8.71 -6.59
CA MET A 79 -0.54 7.56 -5.74
C MET A 79 -1.78 7.13 -4.97
N THR A 80 -2.24 5.89 -5.19
CA THR A 80 -3.31 5.30 -4.37
C THR A 80 -2.69 4.68 -3.12
N VAL A 81 -3.13 5.07 -1.92
CA VAL A 81 -2.64 4.52 -0.66
C VAL A 81 -3.80 3.94 0.14
N ILE A 82 -3.74 2.64 0.41
CA ILE A 82 -4.78 1.90 1.14
C ILE A 82 -4.16 1.27 2.39
N ARG A 83 -4.77 1.50 3.54
CA ARG A 83 -4.41 0.90 4.83
C ARG A 83 -5.65 0.17 5.38
N PRO A 84 -5.85 -1.11 5.02
CA PRO A 84 -7.06 -1.84 5.40
C PRO A 84 -7.15 -2.05 6.91
N GLY A 85 -8.38 -2.00 7.46
CA GLY A 85 -8.67 -2.20 8.88
C GLY A 85 -8.92 -3.65 9.31
N ASP A 86 -9.15 -4.56 8.35
CA ASP A 86 -9.40 -5.98 8.61
C ASP A 86 -9.01 -6.86 7.40
N PRO A 87 -9.13 -8.21 7.50
CA PRO A 87 -8.89 -9.10 6.36
C PRO A 87 -9.84 -8.91 5.17
N ASN A 88 -11.09 -8.49 5.39
CA ASN A 88 -12.08 -8.27 4.33
C ASN A 88 -11.72 -7.04 3.48
N GLU A 89 -11.34 -5.93 4.11
CA GLU A 89 -10.81 -4.74 3.42
C GLU A 89 -9.49 -5.04 2.75
N THR A 90 -8.65 -5.91 3.32
CA THR A 90 -7.40 -6.32 2.68
C THR A 90 -7.66 -7.00 1.33
N SER A 91 -8.69 -7.86 1.25
CA SER A 91 -9.14 -8.45 -0.01
C SER A 91 -9.62 -7.39 -1.00
N GLN A 92 -10.43 -6.44 -0.55
CA GLN A 92 -10.92 -5.35 -1.40
C GLN A 92 -9.82 -4.35 -1.81
N ALA A 93 -8.80 -4.16 -0.98
CA ALA A 93 -7.64 -3.33 -1.27
C ALA A 93 -6.78 -3.93 -2.38
N TRP A 94 -6.59 -5.26 -2.37
CA TRP A 94 -5.98 -5.97 -3.51
C TRP A 94 -6.82 -5.86 -4.77
N ARG A 95 -8.14 -6.00 -4.67
CA ARG A 95 -9.04 -5.77 -5.80
C ARG A 95 -8.90 -4.34 -6.34
N ALA A 96 -8.86 -3.33 -5.49
CA ALA A 96 -8.64 -1.94 -5.87
C ALA A 96 -7.30 -1.75 -6.60
N ALA A 97 -6.21 -2.34 -6.06
CA ALA A 97 -4.89 -2.31 -6.68
C ALA A 97 -4.88 -2.95 -8.07
N LEU A 98 -5.61 -4.05 -8.25
CA LEU A 98 -5.76 -4.68 -9.56
C LEU A 98 -6.65 -3.86 -10.50
N LEU A 99 -7.68 -3.17 -10.02
CA LEU A 99 -8.52 -2.33 -10.87
C LEU A 99 -7.86 -1.00 -11.24
N ASN A 100 -6.88 -0.53 -10.45
CA ASN A 100 -6.13 0.67 -10.75
C ASN A 100 -5.18 0.47 -11.94
N THR A 101 -5.57 0.93 -13.11
CA THR A 101 -4.75 0.83 -14.34
C THR A 101 -4.03 2.14 -14.70
N GLY A 102 -4.24 3.22 -13.93
CA GLY A 102 -3.72 4.56 -14.22
C GLY A 102 -2.56 5.02 -13.32
N GLY A 103 -2.12 4.18 -12.37
CA GLY A 103 -1.05 4.52 -11.46
C GLY A 103 -0.72 3.39 -10.49
N PRO A 104 0.26 3.63 -9.60
CA PRO A 104 0.64 2.67 -8.58
C PRO A 104 -0.33 2.67 -7.39
N THR A 105 -0.34 1.55 -6.68
CA THR A 105 -1.05 1.40 -5.42
C THR A 105 -0.09 0.94 -4.33
N ALA A 106 -0.13 1.60 -3.17
CA ALA A 106 0.54 1.17 -1.95
C ALA A 106 -0.47 0.57 -0.97
N LEU A 107 -0.20 -0.66 -0.53
CA LEU A 107 -0.94 -1.36 0.53
C LEU A 107 -0.11 -1.31 1.80
N ALA A 108 -0.59 -0.65 2.85
CA ALA A 108 0.06 -0.57 4.15
C ALA A 108 -0.59 -1.56 5.14
N LEU A 109 0.15 -2.58 5.55
CA LEU A 109 -0.34 -3.74 6.29
C LEU A 109 0.30 -3.82 7.67
N THR A 110 -0.51 -4.18 8.66
CA THR A 110 -0.08 -4.33 10.05
C THR A 110 0.86 -5.53 10.25
N ARG A 111 1.67 -5.51 11.32
CA ARG A 111 2.37 -6.71 11.79
C ARG A 111 1.44 -7.58 12.61
N GLN A 112 0.70 -6.95 13.52
CA GLN A 112 -0.21 -7.59 14.44
C GLN A 112 -1.48 -8.07 13.73
N ASN A 113 -2.10 -9.11 14.29
CA ASN A 113 -3.42 -9.58 13.88
C ASN A 113 -4.46 -8.51 14.17
N LEU A 114 -5.39 -8.35 13.23
CA LEU A 114 -6.61 -7.58 13.41
C LEU A 114 -7.79 -8.55 13.45
N PRO A 115 -8.86 -8.24 14.21
CA PRO A 115 -10.07 -9.04 14.17
C PRO A 115 -10.68 -9.00 12.76
N THR A 116 -11.51 -9.99 12.46
CA THR A 116 -12.44 -9.90 11.31
C THR A 116 -13.75 -9.36 11.86
N TYR A 117 -14.15 -8.17 11.42
CA TYR A 117 -15.39 -7.54 11.89
C TYR A 117 -16.63 -8.17 11.24
N ASP A 118 -17.68 -8.34 12.03
CA ASP A 118 -19.02 -8.61 11.51
C ASP A 118 -19.67 -7.27 11.20
N ARG A 119 -19.54 -6.83 9.95
CA ARG A 119 -19.94 -5.48 9.54
C ARG A 119 -21.41 -5.15 9.82
N ALA A 120 -22.28 -6.16 9.76
CA ALA A 120 -23.70 -5.96 10.06
C ALA A 120 -23.95 -5.83 11.56
N ALA A 121 -23.29 -6.64 12.39
CA ALA A 121 -23.43 -6.58 13.84
C ALA A 121 -22.69 -5.39 14.48
N ASP A 122 -21.58 -4.96 13.87
CA ASP A 122 -20.68 -3.91 14.37
C ASP A 122 -21.03 -2.50 13.84
N ASP A 123 -22.15 -2.35 13.11
CA ASP A 123 -22.59 -1.09 12.47
C ASP A 123 -21.49 -0.44 11.60
N LEU A 124 -20.81 -1.27 10.79
CA LEU A 124 -19.75 -0.84 9.88
C LEU A 124 -20.25 -0.86 8.43
N GLY A 125 -19.68 0.01 7.59
CA GLY A 125 -19.92 0.01 6.14
C GLY A 125 -19.52 -1.33 5.48
N ALA A 126 -19.96 -1.59 4.25
CA ALA A 126 -19.63 -2.81 3.55
C ALA A 126 -18.12 -2.85 3.22
N ALA A 127 -17.51 -4.04 3.16
CA ALA A 127 -16.08 -4.13 2.83
C ALA A 127 -15.80 -3.55 1.44
N GLU A 128 -16.73 -3.70 0.49
CA GLU A 128 -16.65 -3.12 -0.85
C GLU A 128 -16.54 -1.58 -0.84
N ASP A 129 -16.96 -0.90 0.23
CA ASP A 129 -16.82 0.55 0.36
C ASP A 129 -15.34 0.99 0.43
N THR A 130 -14.41 0.06 0.68
CA THR A 130 -12.97 0.26 0.50
C THR A 130 -12.64 0.84 -0.89
N LEU A 131 -13.40 0.48 -1.92
CA LEU A 131 -13.21 0.99 -3.29
C LEU A 131 -13.54 2.47 -3.46
N LYS A 132 -14.33 3.04 -2.54
CA LYS A 132 -14.79 4.42 -2.60
C LYS A 132 -13.81 5.38 -1.90
N GLY A 133 -12.85 4.87 -1.13
CA GLY A 133 -11.90 5.66 -0.35
C GLY A 133 -12.48 6.15 0.99
N GLY A 134 -11.68 6.91 1.75
CA GLY A 134 -12.00 7.27 3.15
C GLY A 134 -12.83 8.55 3.37
N TYR A 135 -13.36 9.17 2.31
CA TYR A 135 -14.10 10.46 2.38
C TYR A 135 -15.49 10.37 1.73
N VAL A 136 -16.20 9.28 1.98
CA VAL A 136 -17.48 8.95 1.36
C VAL A 136 -18.59 9.04 2.38
#